data_AF-A0A843TQA1-F1
#
_entry.id   AF-A0A843TQA1-F1
#
_cell.length_a   1.000
_cell.length_b   1.000
_cell.length_c   1.000
_cell.angle_alpha   90.00
_cell.angle_beta   90.00
_cell.angle_gamma   90.00
#
_symmetry.space_group_name_H-M   'P 1'
#
loop_
_entity.id
_entity.type
_entity.pdbx_description
1 polymer ?
#
loop_
_entity_poly.entity_id
_entity_poly.type
_entity_poly.pdbx_seq_one_letter_code
_entity_poly.pdbx_strand_id
1 'polypeptide(L)'
;MCRRSVMGADAMASSGLASLGYKYINIDDCWAAQKRDSEGNLVVNSKFPSGIKSLADYVHSKGLLLGIYSDAGSYTCTRTMPGSLGYEEQDAKTFASWGVDYLKYDNCNSPGGSPKERYDKMSKALLNSGRKIFFSVCDWSVAYSNPFLVFIHNGRHSCNDKTYKYISRHFTSVRRAGRALPVLPSFLSHLRVRWVFNPSANPHSSPTPFTMARPPLGVGYWAMGFSLLALLLCHQLAAIEGLSVKHGRRRGPADPGRRGVLENGLGHTPPMGWNSWNHFSCNINEQMIRETADAMVSTGLAAVGYKYINIDDCWGEMNRDSQGSLVPRASTFPSGIKSLADYVHSKGLLLGIYSDAGTYTCSKTMPGSLGHEEQDAKTFASWGVDYLKYDNCFNNGISPKERYVKMSKALLNSGRPIFHSLCEWGQEDPATWAPALGNSWRTTGDIEDKWESMTSIADQNDRWASYAGPGAWNDPDMLEVGNGGMTTEEYRSHFSIWALVKAPLLIGCDIRSMSNDTLKILSNRGVIAVNQDPLGRQGRKVKKDGDLEVWAGPLSGGKVAVVLWNRGSSQATITAYWSDLGLEPTKDVKARDLWKHVNIPSIRGQISAVVESHACKMYVSVE
;
A
#
# COMPACT_ATOMS: atom_id res chain seq x y z
N MET A 1 25.86 -10.64 -8.00
CA MET A 1 25.30 -9.27 -8.13
C MET A 1 25.98 -8.42 -9.20
N CYS A 2 27.30 -8.21 -9.16
CA CYS A 2 27.91 -6.96 -9.67
C CYS A 2 28.05 -6.77 -11.19
N ARG A 3 27.76 -7.77 -12.04
CA ARG A 3 27.56 -7.55 -13.49
C ARG A 3 26.23 -6.83 -13.81
N ARG A 4 25.40 -6.54 -12.80
CA ARG A 4 24.07 -5.92 -12.97
C ARG A 4 24.00 -4.42 -12.68
N SER A 5 25.10 -3.73 -12.36
CA SER A 5 25.04 -2.32 -11.92
C SER A 5 24.49 -1.36 -12.99
N VAL A 6 24.83 -1.58 -14.26
CA VAL A 6 24.27 -0.84 -15.42
C VAL A 6 22.76 -1.08 -15.53
N MET A 7 22.34 -2.36 -15.57
CA MET A 7 20.92 -2.75 -15.59
C MET A 7 20.15 -2.24 -14.36
N GLY A 8 20.80 -2.12 -13.20
CA GLY A 8 20.22 -1.55 -11.99
C GLY A 8 19.98 -0.05 -12.10
N ALA A 9 20.89 0.70 -12.74
CA ALA A 9 20.71 2.12 -13.02
C ALA A 9 19.60 2.37 -14.06
N ASP A 10 19.56 1.57 -15.14
CA ASP A 10 18.43 1.57 -16.09
C ASP A 10 17.12 1.25 -15.37
N ALA A 11 17.08 0.21 -14.52
CA ALA A 11 15.89 -0.19 -13.77
C ALA A 11 15.44 0.87 -12.76
N MET A 12 16.33 1.52 -12.01
CA MET A 12 15.94 2.61 -11.08
C MET A 12 15.46 3.87 -11.82
N ALA A 13 15.97 4.12 -13.04
CA ALA A 13 15.51 5.21 -13.89
C ALA A 13 14.12 4.92 -14.50
N SER A 14 13.86 3.69 -14.95
CA SER A 14 12.59 3.31 -15.60
C SER A 14 11.46 3.01 -14.61
N SER A 15 11.74 2.40 -13.47
CA SER A 15 10.75 2.07 -12.41
C SER A 15 10.23 3.27 -11.61
N GLY A 16 10.78 4.47 -11.87
CA GLY A 16 10.45 5.69 -11.14
C GLY A 16 10.95 5.73 -9.69
N LEU A 17 11.77 4.78 -9.23
CA LEU A 17 12.36 4.77 -7.88
C LEU A 17 13.13 6.06 -7.57
N ALA A 18 13.77 6.66 -8.59
CA ALA A 18 14.41 7.98 -8.49
C ALA A 18 13.45 9.09 -8.01
N SER A 19 12.17 9.04 -8.43
CA SER A 19 11.14 10.01 -8.04
C SER A 19 10.68 9.86 -6.58
N LEU A 20 10.86 8.67 -6.00
CA LEU A 20 10.64 8.38 -4.58
C LEU A 20 11.85 8.71 -3.70
N GLY A 21 12.93 9.27 -4.27
CA GLY A 21 14.14 9.67 -3.55
C GLY A 21 15.25 8.60 -3.51
N TYR A 22 15.07 7.42 -4.11
CA TYR A 22 16.12 6.41 -4.23
C TYR A 22 17.14 6.82 -5.30
N LYS A 23 18.18 7.54 -4.88
CA LYS A 23 19.16 8.15 -5.80
C LYS A 23 20.45 7.34 -6.00
N TYR A 24 20.80 6.43 -5.09
CA TYR A 24 22.13 5.78 -5.09
C TYR A 24 22.12 4.37 -5.68
N ILE A 25 22.95 4.13 -6.69
CA ILE A 25 23.38 2.79 -7.12
C ILE A 25 24.64 2.44 -6.32
N ASN A 26 24.52 1.52 -5.35
CA ASN A 26 25.67 1.09 -4.53
C ASN A 26 26.26 -0.22 -5.06
N ILE A 27 27.58 -0.26 -5.27
CA ILE A 27 28.33 -1.48 -5.63
C ILE A 27 29.24 -1.95 -4.48
N ASP A 28 29.17 -3.24 -4.16
CA ASP A 28 29.94 -3.88 -3.09
C ASP A 28 31.39 -4.24 -3.51
N ASP A 29 32.19 -4.86 -2.63
CA ASP A 29 33.64 -5.07 -2.79
C ASP A 29 34.11 -5.66 -4.14
N CYS A 30 33.24 -6.44 -4.76
CA CYS A 30 33.33 -7.06 -6.07
C CYS A 30 33.70 -6.15 -7.27
N TRP A 31 33.90 -4.85 -7.08
CA TRP A 31 34.38 -3.89 -8.09
C TRP A 31 35.92 -3.86 -8.20
N ALA A 32 36.63 -4.04 -7.08
CA ALA A 32 38.09 -4.00 -7.01
C ALA A 32 38.72 -5.33 -7.49
N ALA A 33 39.99 -5.28 -7.89
CA ALA A 33 40.84 -6.46 -8.06
C ALA A 33 41.46 -6.89 -6.71
N GLN A 34 41.90 -8.14 -6.62
CA GLN A 34 42.44 -8.71 -5.36
C GLN A 34 43.78 -8.12 -4.90
N LYS A 35 44.39 -7.24 -5.70
CA LYS A 35 45.67 -6.57 -5.43
C LYS A 35 45.62 -5.12 -5.91
N ARG A 36 46.36 -4.25 -5.21
CA ARG A 36 46.79 -2.94 -5.71
C ARG A 36 47.87 -3.11 -6.79
N ASP A 37 48.15 -2.06 -7.56
CA ASP A 37 49.31 -2.02 -8.46
C ASP A 37 50.62 -1.75 -7.69
N SER A 38 51.75 -1.61 -8.41
CA SER A 38 53.07 -1.34 -7.82
C SER A 38 53.15 0.02 -7.14
N GLU A 39 52.28 0.96 -7.51
CA GLU A 39 52.18 2.32 -6.98
C GLU A 39 51.14 2.44 -5.86
N GLY A 40 50.48 1.32 -5.51
CA GLY A 40 49.52 1.24 -4.42
C GLY A 40 48.10 1.70 -4.77
N ASN A 41 47.73 1.93 -6.03
CA ASN A 41 46.37 2.31 -6.40
C ASN A 41 45.40 1.12 -6.34
N LEU A 42 44.11 1.41 -6.13
CA LEU A 42 43.03 0.42 -6.26
C LEU A 42 42.77 0.10 -7.74
N VAL A 43 43.19 -1.10 -8.16
CA VAL A 43 42.95 -1.61 -9.51
C VAL A 43 41.49 -2.06 -9.67
N VAL A 44 40.83 -1.61 -10.73
CA VAL A 44 39.45 -2.02 -11.09
C VAL A 44 39.48 -3.38 -11.78
N ASN A 45 38.60 -4.31 -11.41
CA ASN A 45 38.62 -5.65 -12.02
C ASN A 45 37.88 -5.73 -13.37
N SER A 46 38.15 -6.80 -14.12
CA SER A 46 37.64 -7.06 -15.49
C SER A 46 36.11 -7.18 -15.64
N LYS A 47 35.33 -7.10 -14.56
CA LYS A 47 33.86 -6.96 -14.64
C LYS A 47 33.45 -5.54 -15.04
N PHE A 48 34.34 -4.55 -14.88
CA PHE A 48 34.14 -3.15 -15.21
C PHE A 48 35.22 -2.69 -16.22
N PRO A 49 35.21 -3.20 -17.47
CA PRO A 49 36.29 -2.97 -18.43
C PRO A 49 36.48 -1.51 -18.84
N SER A 50 35.43 -0.67 -18.72
CA SER A 50 35.50 0.78 -18.93
C SER A 50 35.88 1.57 -17.68
N GLY A 51 36.22 0.89 -16.57
CA GLY A 51 36.52 1.51 -15.28
C GLY A 51 35.28 2.02 -14.53
N ILE A 52 35.49 2.41 -13.26
CA ILE A 52 34.41 2.94 -12.41
C ILE A 52 33.97 4.34 -12.84
N LYS A 53 34.86 5.16 -13.41
CA LYS A 53 34.48 6.49 -13.92
C LYS A 53 33.39 6.42 -14.99
N SER A 54 33.53 5.55 -16.00
CA SER A 54 32.49 5.42 -17.04
C SER A 54 31.17 4.88 -16.50
N LEU A 55 31.20 4.08 -15.42
CA LEU A 55 29.98 3.70 -14.69
C LEU A 55 29.36 4.91 -13.96
N ALA A 56 30.16 5.76 -13.32
CA ALA A 56 29.68 6.96 -12.65
C ALA A 56 29.07 7.95 -13.65
N ASP A 57 29.79 8.28 -14.73
CA ASP A 57 29.32 9.16 -15.81
C ASP A 57 27.97 8.68 -16.37
N TYR A 58 27.83 7.35 -16.58
CA TYR A 58 26.59 6.73 -17.03
C TYR A 58 25.48 6.79 -15.97
N VAL A 59 25.76 6.51 -14.69
CA VAL A 59 24.77 6.64 -13.60
C VAL A 59 24.31 8.09 -13.43
N HIS A 60 25.20 9.07 -13.54
CA HIS A 60 24.87 10.49 -13.53
C HIS A 60 24.00 10.90 -14.73
N SER A 61 24.24 10.31 -15.91
CA SER A 61 23.39 10.54 -17.10
C SER A 61 21.92 10.12 -16.91
N LYS A 62 21.65 9.23 -15.94
CA LYS A 62 20.30 8.80 -15.54
C LYS A 62 19.68 9.65 -14.43
N GLY A 63 20.36 10.72 -13.98
CA GLY A 63 19.93 11.53 -12.83
C GLY A 63 20.13 10.84 -11.47
N LEU A 64 20.92 9.76 -11.44
CA LEU A 64 21.25 8.98 -10.24
C LEU A 64 22.66 9.33 -9.74
N LEU A 65 23.06 8.74 -8.62
CA LEU A 65 24.33 8.90 -7.94
C LEU A 65 25.02 7.54 -7.78
N LEU A 66 26.34 7.47 -7.92
CA LEU A 66 27.10 6.22 -7.75
C LEU A 66 27.67 6.13 -6.34
N GLY A 67 27.40 5.02 -5.66
CA GLY A 67 28.07 4.64 -4.42
C GLY A 67 28.93 3.40 -4.58
N ILE A 68 30.04 3.34 -3.84
CA ILE A 68 30.93 2.18 -3.79
C ILE A 68 31.15 1.72 -2.34
N TYR A 69 31.82 0.58 -2.21
CA TYR A 69 32.28 0.01 -0.95
C TYR A 69 33.81 0.04 -0.83
N SER A 70 34.33 0.33 0.36
CA SER A 70 35.71 0.03 0.78
C SER A 70 35.73 -0.28 2.30
N ASP A 71 36.91 -0.50 2.87
CA ASP A 71 37.11 -0.86 4.28
C ASP A 71 38.27 -0.07 4.90
N ALA A 72 38.17 0.23 6.19
CA ALA A 72 39.20 0.86 7.00
C ALA A 72 40.43 0.00 7.31
N GLY A 73 40.36 -1.32 7.13
CA GLY A 73 41.46 -2.27 7.32
C GLY A 73 42.32 -2.51 6.08
N SER A 74 43.20 -3.51 6.16
CA SER A 74 44.06 -3.91 5.02
C SER A 74 43.29 -4.64 3.91
N TYR A 75 42.15 -5.25 4.25
CA TYR A 75 41.30 -6.01 3.34
C TYR A 75 39.82 -5.83 3.71
N THR A 76 38.95 -5.85 2.69
CA THR A 76 37.49 -5.89 2.85
C THR A 76 37.02 -7.08 3.70
N CYS A 77 35.80 -7.03 4.25
CA CYS A 77 35.28 -8.09 5.12
C CYS A 77 35.37 -9.52 4.54
N THR A 78 35.34 -9.69 3.21
CA THR A 78 35.54 -10.99 2.53
C THR A 78 36.98 -11.52 2.57
N ARG A 79 37.95 -10.68 2.96
CA ARG A 79 39.41 -10.90 2.85
C ARG A 79 39.92 -11.07 1.42
N THR A 80 39.12 -10.72 0.40
CA THR A 80 39.51 -10.92 -1.01
C THR A 80 40.01 -9.67 -1.71
N MET A 81 39.60 -8.47 -1.28
CA MET A 81 39.95 -7.20 -1.93
C MET A 81 40.72 -6.29 -0.95
N PRO A 82 41.68 -5.47 -1.42
CA PRO A 82 42.42 -4.54 -0.58
C PRO A 82 41.49 -3.48 0.02
N GLY A 83 41.66 -3.22 1.32
CA GLY A 83 41.07 -2.07 2.01
C GLY A 83 41.98 -0.84 1.96
N SER A 84 41.53 0.26 2.56
CA SER A 84 42.13 1.59 2.43
C SER A 84 43.14 1.97 3.52
N LEU A 85 43.48 1.07 4.44
CA LEU A 85 44.45 1.32 5.51
C LEU A 85 45.82 1.75 4.97
N GLY A 86 46.28 2.95 5.32
CA GLY A 86 47.56 3.51 4.87
C GLY A 86 47.52 4.15 3.47
N TYR A 87 46.38 4.02 2.77
CA TYR A 87 46.14 4.57 1.44
C TYR A 87 44.99 5.58 1.43
N GLU A 88 44.51 6.04 2.60
CA GLU A 88 43.25 6.77 2.74
C GLU A 88 43.18 8.03 1.84
N GLU A 89 44.29 8.77 1.71
CA GLU A 89 44.38 9.93 0.82
C GLU A 89 44.44 9.61 -0.67
N GLN A 90 45.09 8.51 -1.05
CA GLN A 90 45.23 8.07 -2.43
C GLN A 90 43.89 7.51 -2.94
N ASP A 91 43.23 6.70 -2.13
CA ASP A 91 41.92 6.14 -2.41
C ASP A 91 40.84 7.24 -2.48
N ALA A 92 40.83 8.20 -1.56
CA ALA A 92 39.86 9.31 -1.60
C ALA A 92 40.00 10.17 -2.88
N LYS A 93 41.23 10.46 -3.33
CA LYS A 93 41.50 11.16 -4.59
C LYS A 93 41.04 10.34 -5.80
N THR A 94 41.23 9.01 -5.76
CA THR A 94 40.76 8.06 -6.78
C THR A 94 39.23 8.00 -6.84
N PHE A 95 38.54 7.91 -5.70
CA PHE A 95 37.06 7.91 -5.66
C PHE A 95 36.48 9.23 -6.17
N ALA A 96 37.12 10.37 -5.86
CA ALA A 96 36.73 11.67 -6.37
C ALA A 96 36.92 11.81 -7.89
N SER A 97 38.04 11.33 -8.45
CA SER A 97 38.32 11.39 -9.89
C SER A 97 37.46 10.42 -10.70
N TRP A 98 37.03 9.30 -10.10
CA TRP A 98 36.00 8.41 -10.66
C TRP A 98 34.58 8.95 -10.53
N GLY A 99 34.35 10.07 -9.84
CA GLY A 99 33.01 10.67 -9.71
C GLY A 99 32.09 9.99 -8.70
N VAL A 100 32.63 9.26 -7.72
CA VAL A 100 31.84 8.60 -6.67
C VAL A 100 31.10 9.64 -5.79
N ASP A 101 29.85 9.35 -5.43
CA ASP A 101 28.98 10.21 -4.61
C ASP A 101 28.72 9.66 -3.21
N TYR A 102 28.95 8.37 -2.99
CA TYR A 102 28.74 7.68 -1.72
C TYR A 102 29.81 6.61 -1.47
N LEU A 103 30.28 6.50 -0.23
CA LEU A 103 31.18 5.45 0.22
C LEU A 103 30.58 4.76 1.46
N LYS A 104 30.25 3.46 1.33
CA LYS A 104 30.11 2.56 2.49
C LYS A 104 31.52 2.14 2.92
N TYR A 105 31.81 2.28 4.20
CA TYR A 105 33.15 2.08 4.75
C TYR A 105 33.09 1.26 6.04
N ASP A 106 33.43 -0.03 5.93
CA ASP A 106 33.43 -0.95 7.07
C ASP A 106 34.77 -0.84 7.84
N ASN A 107 34.93 -1.63 8.90
CA ASN A 107 36.19 -1.77 9.66
C ASN A 107 36.45 -3.26 9.93
N CYS A 108 36.55 -4.07 8.86
CA CYS A 108 37.07 -5.43 8.96
C CYS A 108 38.60 -5.43 8.86
N ASN A 109 39.24 -6.56 9.20
CA ASN A 109 40.68 -6.84 9.00
C ASN A 109 41.63 -5.66 9.33
N SER A 110 41.28 -4.91 10.36
CA SER A 110 41.98 -3.70 10.80
C SER A 110 42.97 -4.04 11.91
N PRO A 111 44.10 -3.33 12.03
CA PRO A 111 44.97 -3.46 13.18
C PRO A 111 44.24 -3.04 14.46
N GLY A 112 44.69 -3.56 15.61
CA GLY A 112 44.22 -3.14 16.92
C GLY A 112 44.36 -1.61 17.09
N GLY A 113 43.33 -0.98 17.66
CA GLY A 113 43.19 0.47 17.68
C GLY A 113 41.78 0.92 17.30
N SER A 114 41.45 2.19 17.52
CA SER A 114 40.07 2.67 17.45
C SER A 114 39.55 2.71 16.00
N PRO A 115 38.36 2.14 15.70
CA PRO A 115 37.71 2.35 14.40
C PRO A 115 37.54 3.83 14.06
N LYS A 116 37.24 4.65 15.07
CA LYS A 116 37.09 6.11 14.95
C LYS A 116 38.31 6.78 14.31
N GLU A 117 39.53 6.36 14.63
CA GLU A 117 40.75 7.01 14.10
C GLU A 117 40.92 6.77 12.60
N ARG A 118 40.58 5.57 12.13
CA ARG A 118 40.61 5.22 10.70
C ARG A 118 39.45 5.87 9.93
N TYR A 119 38.28 5.98 10.55
CA TYR A 119 37.15 6.76 10.01
C TYR A 119 37.47 8.26 9.94
N ASP A 120 38.12 8.84 10.95
CA ASP A 120 38.56 10.24 10.96
C ASP A 120 39.61 10.52 9.86
N LYS A 121 40.52 9.58 9.60
CA LYS A 121 41.48 9.67 8.47
C LYS A 121 40.76 9.71 7.12
N MET A 122 39.93 8.71 6.82
CA MET A 122 39.20 8.66 5.55
C MET A 122 38.25 9.85 5.40
N SER A 123 37.58 10.29 6.48
CA SER A 123 36.74 11.48 6.44
C SER A 123 37.52 12.75 6.06
N LYS A 124 38.73 12.97 6.61
CA LYS A 124 39.62 14.06 6.22
C LYS A 124 40.10 13.93 4.77
N ALA A 125 40.47 12.72 4.34
CA ALA A 125 40.90 12.45 2.99
C ALA A 125 39.80 12.76 1.95
N LEU A 126 38.55 12.36 2.23
CA LEU A 126 37.38 12.67 1.39
C LEU A 126 37.09 14.17 1.34
N LEU A 127 37.18 14.89 2.47
CA LEU A 127 37.03 16.35 2.50
C LEU A 127 38.11 17.06 1.65
N ASN A 128 39.34 16.54 1.65
CA ASN A 128 40.45 17.07 0.87
C ASN A 128 40.47 16.60 -0.60
N SER A 129 39.57 15.69 -1.00
CA SER A 129 39.56 15.07 -2.34
C SER A 129 39.07 15.98 -3.46
N GLY A 130 38.45 17.12 -3.12
CA GLY A 130 37.81 18.03 -4.07
C GLY A 130 36.37 17.63 -4.48
N ARG A 131 35.92 16.41 -4.22
CA ARG A 131 34.53 15.97 -4.43
C ARG A 131 33.77 15.83 -3.11
N LYS A 132 32.50 16.21 -3.09
CA LYS A 132 31.59 15.93 -1.96
C LYS A 132 31.09 14.49 -2.05
N ILE A 133 31.70 13.58 -1.30
CA ILE A 133 31.29 12.18 -1.20
C ILE A 133 30.57 11.96 0.13
N PHE A 134 29.38 11.37 0.10
CA PHE A 134 28.65 10.98 1.31
C PHE A 134 29.37 9.80 1.96
N PHE A 135 29.75 9.94 3.23
CA PHE A 135 30.55 8.95 3.94
C PHE A 135 29.70 8.22 4.99
N SER A 136 29.58 6.90 4.85
CA SER A 136 28.76 6.04 5.71
C SER A 136 29.64 4.95 6.33
N VAL A 137 29.68 4.89 7.67
CA VAL A 137 30.58 4.00 8.42
C VAL A 137 29.83 2.85 9.09
N CYS A 138 30.36 1.64 8.97
CA CYS A 138 29.75 0.41 9.48
C CYS A 138 30.65 -0.22 10.56
N ASP A 139 30.28 -0.02 11.83
CA ASP A 139 30.96 -0.58 13.00
C ASP A 139 30.06 -1.63 13.68
N TRP A 140 30.66 -2.77 14.00
CA TRP A 140 29.98 -3.91 14.63
C TRP A 140 30.17 -3.94 16.16
N SER A 141 31.04 -3.09 16.71
CA SER A 141 31.55 -3.19 18.10
C SER A 141 30.78 -2.36 19.14
N VAL A 142 29.85 -1.49 18.74
CA VAL A 142 29.25 -0.48 19.64
C VAL A 142 27.91 -0.90 20.22
N ALA A 143 27.93 -1.50 21.43
CA ALA A 143 26.74 -1.94 22.16
C ALA A 143 26.52 -1.17 23.49
N TYR A 144 26.09 0.10 23.42
CA TYR A 144 25.71 0.91 24.60
C TYR A 144 24.42 1.73 24.40
N SER A 145 23.94 2.40 25.45
CA SER A 145 22.59 2.98 25.59
C SER A 145 22.61 4.53 25.75
N ASN A 146 21.50 5.28 25.75
CA ASN A 146 20.09 4.87 25.70
C ASN A 146 19.28 5.62 24.59
N PRO A 147 18.13 6.35 24.76
CA PRO A 147 17.28 6.72 23.61
C PRO A 147 17.36 8.20 23.17
N PHE A 148 17.00 8.49 21.91
CA PHE A 148 16.01 9.52 21.47
C PHE A 148 16.10 9.78 19.95
N LEU A 149 14.92 9.86 19.31
CA LEU A 149 14.62 10.17 17.88
C LEU A 149 14.82 9.01 16.88
N VAL A 150 14.09 9.07 15.76
CA VAL A 150 13.58 7.92 14.98
C VAL A 150 13.54 8.23 13.46
N PHE A 151 13.37 7.18 12.65
CA PHE A 151 13.10 7.13 11.19
C PHE A 151 14.34 7.10 10.27
N ILE A 152 14.43 6.29 9.19
CA ILE A 152 13.83 4.98 8.79
C ILE A 152 14.66 4.49 7.55
N HIS A 153 14.78 3.23 7.09
CA HIS A 153 13.93 2.02 7.22
C HIS A 153 14.70 0.67 7.19
N ASN A 154 13.91 -0.41 7.22
CA ASN A 154 14.21 -1.84 7.15
C ASN A 154 15.31 -2.32 6.18
N GLY A 155 16.34 -2.95 6.77
CA GLY A 155 17.00 -4.15 6.23
C GLY A 155 17.48 -4.98 7.43
N ARG A 156 16.97 -6.21 7.63
CA ARG A 156 17.48 -7.06 8.72
C ARG A 156 18.83 -7.66 8.30
N HIS A 157 19.79 -7.58 9.23
CA HIS A 157 21.19 -7.99 9.09
C HIS A 157 22.02 -7.07 8.15
N SER A 158 23.06 -6.34 8.59
CA SER A 158 23.48 -6.02 9.97
C SER A 158 24.63 -4.98 9.97
N CYS A 159 24.40 -3.83 10.61
CA CYS A 159 25.37 -2.97 11.32
C CYS A 159 24.57 -2.26 12.42
N ASN A 160 25.15 -2.00 13.60
CA ASN A 160 24.36 -1.49 14.74
C ASN A 160 24.17 0.03 14.71
N ASP A 161 22.91 0.45 14.87
CA ASP A 161 22.38 1.73 14.40
C ASP A 161 22.55 2.88 15.43
N LYS A 162 23.81 3.26 15.76
CA LYS A 162 24.10 4.14 16.93
C LYS A 162 25.14 5.26 16.79
N THR A 163 25.80 5.46 15.65
CA THR A 163 27.01 6.33 15.58
C THR A 163 26.84 7.64 14.76
N TYR A 164 25.64 8.24 14.72
CA TYR A 164 25.33 9.37 13.81
C TYR A 164 25.15 10.77 14.44
N LYS A 165 25.88 11.10 15.52
CA LYS A 165 25.75 12.41 16.24
C LYS A 165 26.97 13.35 16.22
N TYR A 166 28.06 13.04 15.49
CA TYR A 166 29.28 13.86 15.51
C TYR A 166 29.48 14.80 14.30
N ILE A 167 29.22 14.32 13.08
CA ILE A 167 29.61 15.02 11.82
C ILE A 167 28.96 16.41 11.65
N SER A 168 27.78 16.64 12.25
CA SER A 168 27.06 17.92 12.20
C SER A 168 27.82 19.13 12.81
N ARG A 169 28.88 18.90 13.60
CA ARG A 169 29.67 19.97 14.24
C ARG A 169 30.87 20.50 13.44
N HIS A 170 31.14 20.02 12.22
CA HIS A 170 32.21 20.58 11.36
C HIS A 170 31.72 21.22 10.06
N PHE A 171 30.47 20.99 9.65
CA PHE A 171 29.90 21.60 8.43
C PHE A 171 29.31 23.02 8.59
N THR A 172 29.44 23.63 9.77
CA THR A 172 28.87 24.97 10.08
C THR A 172 29.90 26.04 10.44
N SER A 173 31.20 25.79 10.23
CA SER A 173 32.28 26.75 10.53
C SER A 173 32.42 27.91 9.51
N VAL A 174 31.68 27.90 8.39
CA VAL A 174 31.81 28.90 7.31
C VAL A 174 30.46 29.52 6.95
N ARG A 175 29.91 30.32 7.88
CA ARG A 175 29.11 31.56 7.66
C ARG A 175 28.42 32.01 8.97
N ARG A 176 29.05 32.93 9.70
CA ARG A 176 28.38 33.78 10.71
C ARG A 176 28.98 35.18 10.73
N ALA A 177 28.39 36.07 9.94
CA ALA A 177 28.45 37.52 10.09
C ALA A 177 27.11 38.07 9.58
N GLY A 178 26.37 38.82 10.40
CA GLY A 178 25.02 39.30 10.06
C GLY A 178 23.97 39.03 11.15
N ARG A 179 23.38 40.13 11.66
CA ARG A 179 22.29 40.22 12.66
C ARG A 179 20.91 40.10 11.97
N ALA A 180 19.75 39.88 12.61
CA ALA A 180 19.38 39.25 13.89
C ALA A 180 17.83 39.17 14.05
N LEU A 181 17.32 38.16 14.79
CA LEU A 181 16.03 38.11 15.53
C LEU A 181 14.67 38.28 14.77
N PRO A 182 13.49 37.96 15.38
CA PRO A 182 13.18 37.19 16.60
C PRO A 182 12.34 35.90 16.33
N VAL A 183 11.69 35.33 17.36
CA VAL A 183 10.97 34.02 17.37
C VAL A 183 9.68 34.12 18.21
N LEU A 184 8.71 33.18 18.04
CA LEU A 184 7.67 32.64 18.98
C LEU A 184 6.24 32.55 18.34
N PRO A 185 5.24 31.80 18.89
CA PRO A 185 5.25 30.34 19.15
C PRO A 185 3.87 29.63 18.91
N SER A 186 3.69 28.42 19.48
CA SER A 186 2.44 27.64 19.68
C SER A 186 1.90 26.87 18.46
N PHE A 187 1.13 25.77 18.57
CA PHE A 187 0.68 24.90 19.69
C PHE A 187 1.25 23.47 19.47
N LEU A 188 1.29 22.51 20.40
CA LEU A 188 0.16 21.79 21.03
C LEU A 188 0.61 21.03 22.30
N SER A 189 -0.37 20.64 23.12
CA SER A 189 -0.15 19.94 24.39
C SER A 189 -1.08 18.72 24.56
N HIS A 190 -0.59 17.73 25.32
CA HIS A 190 -1.33 16.64 25.97
C HIS A 190 -1.95 15.53 25.09
N LEU A 191 -1.35 14.34 25.18
CA LEU A 191 -2.02 13.23 25.88
C LEU A 191 -0.96 12.30 26.51
N ARG A 192 -1.20 11.87 27.75
CA ARG A 192 -0.34 10.90 28.47
C ARG A 192 -1.07 9.57 28.57
N VAL A 193 -0.41 8.48 28.21
CA VAL A 193 -0.77 7.13 28.66
C VAL A 193 0.38 6.62 29.53
N ARG A 194 0.08 6.21 30.76
CA ARG A 194 1.05 5.54 31.64
C ARG A 194 1.03 4.04 31.36
N TRP A 195 2.21 3.46 31.18
CA TRP A 195 2.47 2.09 31.59
C TRP A 195 3.55 2.12 32.67
N VAL A 196 3.35 1.35 33.73
CA VAL A 196 4.28 1.27 34.87
C VAL A 196 4.86 -0.14 34.89
N PHE A 197 6.18 -0.25 34.76
CA PHE A 197 6.92 -1.45 35.12
C PHE A 197 7.66 -1.17 36.43
N ASN A 198 7.64 -2.13 37.35
CA ASN A 198 8.50 -2.17 38.53
C ASN A 198 8.89 -3.64 38.81
N PRO A 199 10.19 -4.00 38.84
CA PRO A 199 10.62 -5.40 38.97
C PRO A 199 11.04 -5.76 40.40
N SER A 200 10.69 -6.97 40.87
CA SER A 200 11.38 -7.61 42.00
C SER A 200 11.06 -9.11 42.15
N ALA A 201 12.12 -9.91 42.26
CA ALA A 201 12.29 -11.17 43.01
C ALA A 201 11.27 -12.35 42.89
N ASN A 202 11.88 -13.55 42.86
CA ASN A 202 11.32 -14.90 43.06
C ASN A 202 11.98 -15.45 44.37
N PRO A 203 11.76 -16.71 44.86
CA PRO A 203 10.82 -17.76 44.46
C PRO A 203 10.14 -18.53 45.64
N HIS A 204 9.39 -19.60 45.30
CA HIS A 204 9.22 -20.90 46.01
C HIS A 204 7.91 -21.31 46.73
N SER A 205 7.69 -22.64 46.63
CA SER A 205 6.82 -23.56 47.39
C SER A 205 5.37 -23.79 46.90
N SER A 206 4.89 -25.01 47.14
CA SER A 206 3.73 -25.66 46.52
C SER A 206 2.68 -26.06 47.59
N PRO A 207 1.43 -26.41 47.22
CA PRO A 207 0.28 -26.28 48.12
C PRO A 207 -0.22 -27.58 48.78
N THR A 208 -1.06 -27.43 49.81
CA THR A 208 -2.22 -28.30 50.12
C THR A 208 -3.30 -27.52 50.90
N PRO A 209 -4.59 -27.94 50.91
CA PRO A 209 -5.73 -27.09 51.31
C PRO A 209 -6.39 -27.46 52.66
N PHE A 210 -7.20 -26.55 53.21
CA PHE A 210 -8.25 -26.84 54.20
C PHE A 210 -9.50 -25.95 54.02
N THR A 211 -10.56 -26.17 54.81
CA THR A 211 -11.97 -26.06 54.39
C THR A 211 -12.90 -25.21 55.29
N MET A 212 -14.07 -24.81 54.74
CA MET A 212 -15.29 -24.27 55.41
C MET A 212 -15.13 -22.90 56.14
N ALA A 213 -16.09 -21.97 56.21
CA ALA A 213 -17.55 -22.08 56.32
C ALA A 213 -18.28 -20.75 55.99
N ARG A 214 -19.61 -20.79 55.77
CA ARG A 214 -20.56 -19.68 56.04
C ARG A 214 -21.21 -19.91 57.43
N PRO A 215 -21.94 -18.96 58.04
CA PRO A 215 -23.42 -18.96 57.88
C PRO A 215 -24.01 -17.48 57.89
N PRO A 216 -25.30 -17.15 58.20
CA PRO A 216 -26.13 -16.35 57.26
C PRO A 216 -27.09 -15.29 57.93
N LEU A 217 -28.20 -14.96 57.22
CA LEU A 217 -29.44 -14.25 57.67
C LEU A 217 -29.36 -12.71 57.79
N GLY A 218 -30.44 -11.92 57.60
CA GLY A 218 -31.84 -12.19 57.15
C GLY A 218 -32.55 -10.90 56.66
N VAL A 219 -33.47 -10.94 55.69
CA VAL A 219 -34.96 -11.02 55.81
C VAL A 219 -35.70 -9.66 56.02
N GLY A 220 -36.73 -9.39 55.19
CA GLY A 220 -37.73 -8.29 55.34
C GLY A 220 -37.69 -7.27 54.18
N TYR A 221 -38.62 -7.12 53.22
CA TYR A 221 -40.10 -7.07 53.11
C TYR A 221 -40.75 -5.66 53.22
N TRP A 222 -41.81 -5.45 52.40
CA TRP A 222 -42.72 -4.28 52.27
C TRP A 222 -42.17 -3.01 51.57
N ALA A 223 -42.97 -2.15 50.92
CA ALA A 223 -44.23 -2.35 50.16
C ALA A 223 -44.61 -1.12 49.30
N MET A 224 -45.49 -1.36 48.31
CA MET A 224 -46.37 -0.47 47.52
C MET A 224 -46.48 1.04 47.84
N GLY A 225 -46.54 1.86 46.77
CA GLY A 225 -47.80 2.55 46.43
C GLY A 225 -47.80 4.07 46.17
N PHE A 226 -48.34 4.47 45.00
CA PHE A 226 -49.12 5.70 44.70
C PHE A 226 -48.49 7.10 44.95
N SER A 227 -48.93 8.23 44.36
CA SER A 227 -49.45 8.55 43.01
C SER A 227 -49.61 10.09 42.83
N LEU A 228 -49.99 10.52 41.61
CA LEU A 228 -50.69 11.79 41.26
C LEU A 228 -49.91 13.11 41.05
N LEU A 229 -50.57 13.96 40.24
CA LEU A 229 -50.11 15.21 39.60
C LEU A 229 -50.68 16.46 40.29
N ALA A 230 -49.97 17.59 40.20
CA ALA A 230 -50.46 18.92 39.76
C ALA A 230 -49.26 19.90 39.69
N LEU A 231 -48.97 20.68 38.63
CA LEU A 231 -49.71 21.72 37.89
C LEU A 231 -50.05 22.99 38.69
N LEU A 232 -49.28 24.08 38.45
CA LEU A 232 -49.77 25.45 38.15
C LEU A 232 -48.61 26.41 37.77
N LEU A 233 -48.94 27.63 37.29
CA LEU A 233 -48.01 28.61 36.72
C LEU A 233 -47.89 29.88 37.61
N CYS A 234 -46.78 30.65 37.54
CA CYS A 234 -46.66 31.86 36.68
C CYS A 234 -45.46 32.79 37.03
N HIS A 235 -45.02 33.61 36.04
CA HIS A 235 -44.34 34.94 36.10
C HIS A 235 -43.47 35.34 37.33
N GLN A 236 -42.19 35.74 37.25
CA GLN A 236 -41.66 36.92 36.51
C GLN A 236 -40.10 36.94 36.32
N LEU A 237 -39.64 38.03 35.70
CA LEU A 237 -38.32 38.41 35.14
C LEU A 237 -37.04 38.35 36.02
N ALA A 238 -35.93 38.07 35.32
CA ALA A 238 -34.61 38.70 35.38
C ALA A 238 -33.74 38.69 36.67
N ALA A 239 -32.64 37.93 36.60
CA ALA A 239 -31.31 38.35 37.04
C ALA A 239 -30.23 37.65 36.18
N ILE A 240 -29.06 38.29 36.02
CA ILE A 240 -27.88 37.70 35.36
C ILE A 240 -26.87 37.33 36.44
N GLU A 241 -26.43 36.07 36.49
CA GLU A 241 -25.01 35.71 36.63
C GLU A 241 -24.79 34.21 36.36
N GLY A 242 -23.56 33.83 35.98
CA GLY A 242 -23.30 32.57 35.29
C GLY A 242 -22.82 31.42 36.19
N LEU A 243 -23.34 30.22 35.96
CA LEU A 243 -22.73 28.95 36.39
C LEU A 243 -22.90 27.86 35.32
N SER A 244 -21.83 27.09 35.08
CA SER A 244 -21.77 26.16 33.94
C SER A 244 -22.50 24.84 34.21
N VAL A 245 -23.70 24.69 33.63
CA VAL A 245 -24.49 23.46 33.72
C VAL A 245 -24.12 22.49 32.60
N LYS A 246 -23.49 21.36 32.98
CA LYS A 246 -23.16 20.24 32.10
C LYS A 246 -24.42 19.67 31.42
N HIS A 247 -24.69 20.09 30.18
CA HIS A 247 -25.76 19.51 29.38
C HIS A 247 -25.41 18.07 28.97
N GLY A 248 -25.99 17.11 29.69
CA GLY A 248 -26.02 15.71 29.25
C GLY A 248 -26.76 15.60 27.92
N ARG A 249 -26.00 15.41 26.84
CA ARG A 249 -26.53 15.40 25.47
C ARG A 249 -27.46 14.18 25.29
N ARG A 250 -28.78 14.41 25.39
CA ARG A 250 -29.79 13.41 24.98
C ARG A 250 -29.43 12.96 23.56
N ARG A 251 -29.32 11.65 23.34
CA ARG A 251 -29.13 11.10 22.00
C ARG A 251 -30.38 11.44 21.18
N GLY A 252 -30.19 12.12 20.05
CA GLY A 252 -31.23 12.23 19.04
C GLY A 252 -31.54 10.86 18.42
N PRO A 253 -32.59 10.76 17.58
CA PRO A 253 -32.80 9.56 16.77
C PRO A 253 -31.56 9.26 15.92
N ALA A 254 -31.28 7.98 15.70
CA ALA A 254 -30.09 7.55 14.99
C ALA A 254 -30.12 7.97 13.51
N ASP A 255 -28.95 8.38 13.00
CA ASP A 255 -28.72 8.61 11.58
C ASP A 255 -28.89 7.29 10.78
N PRO A 256 -29.81 7.22 9.80
CA PRO A 256 -29.98 6.04 8.94
C PRO A 256 -28.73 5.68 8.12
N GLY A 257 -27.78 6.61 7.96
CA GLY A 257 -26.53 6.43 7.21
C GLY A 257 -25.50 5.51 7.86
N ARG A 258 -25.69 5.09 9.12
CA ARG A 258 -24.81 4.11 9.79
C ARG A 258 -25.47 2.73 9.94
N ARG A 259 -25.65 2.05 8.79
CA ARG A 259 -25.59 0.58 8.77
C ARG A 259 -24.18 0.18 9.20
N GLY A 260 -24.04 -0.86 10.02
CA GLY A 260 -22.73 -1.28 10.52
C GLY A 260 -21.81 -1.71 9.38
N VAL A 261 -20.55 -1.26 9.40
CA VAL A 261 -19.50 -1.80 8.53
C VAL A 261 -18.89 -3.04 9.19
N LEU A 262 -18.36 -3.97 8.40
CA LEU A 262 -17.59 -5.10 8.89
C LEU A 262 -16.26 -4.60 9.50
N GLU A 263 -16.23 -4.45 10.83
CA GLU A 263 -15.06 -4.01 11.61
C GLU A 263 -13.98 -5.12 11.71
N ASN A 264 -13.54 -5.70 10.59
CA ASN A 264 -12.47 -6.71 10.53
C ASN A 264 -11.05 -6.11 10.38
N GLY A 265 -10.93 -4.78 10.33
CA GLY A 265 -9.64 -4.08 10.19
C GLY A 265 -9.01 -4.15 8.79
N LEU A 266 -9.77 -4.60 7.78
CA LEU A 266 -9.32 -4.68 6.39
C LEU A 266 -10.04 -3.63 5.51
N GLY A 267 -9.56 -3.47 4.28
CA GLY A 267 -10.25 -2.62 3.28
C GLY A 267 -10.29 -1.13 3.57
N HIS A 268 -9.44 -0.56 4.45
CA HIS A 268 -9.41 0.89 4.72
C HIS A 268 -9.23 1.76 3.46
N THR A 269 -8.59 1.21 2.42
CA THR A 269 -8.61 1.67 1.03
C THR A 269 -9.07 0.49 0.14
N PRO A 270 -9.48 0.73 -1.13
CA PRO A 270 -9.88 -0.35 -2.03
C PRO A 270 -8.75 -1.39 -2.21
N PRO A 271 -9.06 -2.68 -2.38
CA PRO A 271 -8.03 -3.70 -2.60
C PRO A 271 -7.33 -3.48 -3.95
N MET A 272 -6.01 -3.65 -3.96
CA MET A 272 -5.19 -3.63 -5.17
C MET A 272 -4.48 -4.98 -5.34
N GLY A 273 -4.56 -5.57 -6.53
CA GLY A 273 -3.97 -6.87 -6.81
C GLY A 273 -4.14 -7.32 -8.25
N TRP A 274 -4.17 -8.63 -8.46
CA TRP A 274 -4.39 -9.31 -9.73
C TRP A 274 -5.32 -10.51 -9.51
N ASN A 275 -6.05 -10.90 -10.55
CA ASN A 275 -6.94 -12.06 -10.56
C ASN A 275 -6.74 -12.86 -11.86
N SER A 276 -6.80 -14.19 -11.79
CA SER A 276 -6.58 -15.07 -12.94
C SER A 276 -7.71 -15.11 -13.99
N TRP A 277 -8.94 -14.71 -13.64
CA TRP A 277 -10.14 -15.09 -14.40
C TRP A 277 -10.18 -14.57 -15.84
N ASN A 278 -10.03 -13.25 -16.05
CA ASN A 278 -10.32 -12.64 -17.35
C ASN A 278 -9.39 -13.13 -18.47
N HIS A 279 -8.10 -13.38 -18.17
CA HIS A 279 -7.13 -13.82 -19.17
C HIS A 279 -6.94 -15.35 -19.23
N PHE A 280 -7.05 -16.05 -18.10
CA PHE A 280 -6.72 -17.49 -18.02
C PHE A 280 -7.96 -18.37 -17.80
N SER A 281 -9.04 -17.83 -17.25
CA SER A 281 -10.23 -18.54 -16.81
C SER A 281 -9.87 -19.80 -16.00
N CYS A 282 -10.09 -21.00 -16.54
CA CYS A 282 -9.75 -22.27 -15.90
C CYS A 282 -8.38 -22.87 -16.31
N ASN A 283 -7.61 -22.21 -17.18
CA ASN A 283 -6.27 -22.62 -17.59
C ASN A 283 -5.20 -22.11 -16.60
N ILE A 284 -5.37 -22.47 -15.33
CA ILE A 284 -4.54 -21.99 -14.20
C ILE A 284 -3.75 -23.12 -13.56
N ASN A 285 -2.55 -22.81 -13.06
CA ASN A 285 -1.72 -23.74 -12.31
C ASN A 285 -0.76 -23.01 -11.35
N GLU A 286 -0.20 -23.76 -10.41
CA GLU A 286 0.72 -23.30 -9.39
C GLU A 286 1.96 -22.58 -9.96
N GLN A 287 2.58 -23.08 -11.03
CA GLN A 287 3.73 -22.42 -11.63
C GLN A 287 3.35 -21.03 -12.16
N MET A 288 2.24 -20.94 -12.89
CA MET A 288 1.72 -19.68 -13.42
C MET A 288 1.45 -18.66 -12.31
N ILE A 289 0.83 -19.06 -11.19
CA ILE A 289 0.58 -18.15 -10.05
C ILE A 289 1.90 -17.71 -9.39
N ARG A 290 2.89 -18.61 -9.27
CA ARG A 290 4.23 -18.26 -8.75
C ARG A 290 4.95 -17.26 -9.67
N GLU A 291 4.92 -17.48 -10.97
CA GLU A 291 5.46 -16.55 -11.98
C GLU A 291 4.75 -15.19 -11.97
N THR A 292 3.42 -15.17 -11.82
CA THR A 292 2.64 -13.93 -11.68
C THR A 292 3.01 -13.16 -10.41
N ALA A 293 3.26 -13.84 -9.28
CA ALA A 293 3.76 -13.20 -8.07
C ALA A 293 5.19 -12.61 -8.26
N ASP A 294 6.05 -13.29 -9.01
CA ASP A 294 7.37 -12.75 -9.37
C ASP A 294 7.28 -11.59 -10.37
N ALA A 295 6.35 -11.62 -11.32
CA ALA A 295 6.07 -10.51 -12.24
C ALA A 295 5.54 -9.29 -11.48
N MET A 296 4.62 -9.48 -10.52
CA MET A 296 4.07 -8.41 -9.68
C MET A 296 5.18 -7.63 -8.94
N VAL A 297 6.21 -8.31 -8.44
CA VAL A 297 7.37 -7.65 -7.81
C VAL A 297 8.31 -7.04 -8.86
N SER A 298 8.73 -7.83 -9.86
CA SER A 298 9.81 -7.44 -10.78
C SER A 298 9.43 -6.33 -11.77
N THR A 299 8.14 -6.19 -12.09
CA THR A 299 7.60 -5.07 -12.91
C THR A 299 7.41 -3.78 -12.10
N GLY A 300 7.53 -3.84 -10.78
CA GLY A 300 7.29 -2.71 -9.87
C GLY A 300 5.82 -2.47 -9.51
N LEU A 301 4.89 -3.31 -9.96
CA LEU A 301 3.46 -3.20 -9.60
C LEU A 301 3.25 -3.33 -8.08
N ALA A 302 3.95 -4.25 -7.41
CA ALA A 302 3.98 -4.34 -5.95
C ALA A 302 4.41 -3.02 -5.29
N ALA A 303 5.35 -2.29 -5.90
CA ALA A 303 5.86 -1.02 -5.42
C ALA A 303 4.96 0.20 -5.75
N VAL A 304 3.81 0.00 -6.41
CA VAL A 304 2.73 1.02 -6.52
C VAL A 304 1.49 0.68 -5.70
N GLY A 305 1.35 -0.57 -5.21
CA GLY A 305 0.31 -0.97 -4.25
C GLY A 305 -0.36 -2.31 -4.51
N TYR A 306 -0.18 -2.92 -5.70
CA TYR A 306 -0.81 -4.21 -6.04
C TYR A 306 -0.20 -5.34 -5.22
N LYS A 307 -0.95 -5.86 -4.25
CA LYS A 307 -0.45 -6.79 -3.23
C LYS A 307 -1.16 -8.14 -3.21
N TYR A 308 -2.42 -8.20 -3.64
CA TYR A 308 -3.16 -9.46 -3.68
C TYR A 308 -2.89 -10.22 -4.99
N ILE A 309 -2.62 -11.51 -4.89
CA ILE A 309 -2.57 -12.46 -6.00
C ILE A 309 -3.75 -13.41 -5.82
N ASN A 310 -4.86 -13.14 -6.50
CA ASN A 310 -6.11 -13.89 -6.34
C ASN A 310 -6.19 -15.03 -7.35
N ILE A 311 -6.36 -16.25 -6.83
CA ILE A 311 -6.72 -17.43 -7.61
C ILE A 311 -8.25 -17.46 -7.71
N ASP A 312 -8.78 -17.44 -8.93
CA ASP A 312 -10.22 -17.57 -9.19
C ASP A 312 -10.67 -19.04 -9.29
N ASP A 313 -11.82 -19.34 -9.91
CA ASP A 313 -12.37 -20.70 -10.05
C ASP A 313 -11.39 -21.72 -10.71
N CYS A 314 -11.76 -23.01 -10.68
CA CYS A 314 -11.02 -24.15 -11.26
C CYS A 314 -9.72 -24.56 -10.53
N TRP A 315 -9.45 -24.05 -9.33
CA TRP A 315 -8.27 -24.46 -8.52
C TRP A 315 -8.43 -25.79 -7.76
N GLY A 316 -9.66 -26.20 -7.46
CA GLY A 316 -9.98 -27.38 -6.63
C GLY A 316 -10.22 -28.67 -7.40
N GLU A 317 -10.14 -29.80 -6.70
CA GLU A 317 -10.70 -31.06 -7.18
C GLU A 317 -12.24 -30.99 -7.27
N MET A 318 -12.83 -31.85 -8.11
CA MET A 318 -14.29 -31.92 -8.30
C MET A 318 -15.04 -32.40 -7.05
N ASN A 319 -14.35 -33.10 -6.14
CA ASN A 319 -14.92 -33.67 -4.92
C ASN A 319 -14.17 -33.19 -3.68
N ARG A 320 -14.89 -33.08 -2.56
CA ARG A 320 -14.30 -32.92 -1.22
C ARG A 320 -13.61 -34.22 -0.78
N ASP A 321 -12.68 -34.12 0.17
CA ASP A 321 -12.07 -35.31 0.80
C ASP A 321 -13.07 -36.09 1.68
N SER A 322 -12.62 -37.21 2.26
CA SER A 322 -13.43 -38.04 3.17
C SER A 322 -13.79 -37.36 4.50
N GLN A 323 -13.23 -36.18 4.79
CA GLN A 323 -13.56 -35.34 5.94
C GLN A 323 -14.46 -34.15 5.54
N GLY A 324 -14.83 -34.02 4.27
CA GLY A 324 -15.64 -32.92 3.74
C GLY A 324 -14.85 -31.66 3.37
N SER A 325 -13.52 -31.69 3.36
CA SER A 325 -12.68 -30.52 3.07
C SER A 325 -12.52 -30.28 1.57
N LEU A 326 -12.38 -29.02 1.15
CA LEU A 326 -11.94 -28.68 -0.21
C LEU A 326 -10.48 -29.14 -0.43
N VAL A 327 -10.22 -29.75 -1.59
CA VAL A 327 -8.91 -30.29 -1.96
C VAL A 327 -8.33 -29.50 -3.14
N PRO A 328 -7.08 -29.00 -3.08
CA PRO A 328 -6.41 -28.39 -4.24
C PRO A 328 -6.20 -29.42 -5.35
N ARG A 329 -6.44 -29.04 -6.61
CA ARG A 329 -6.35 -29.96 -7.75
C ARG A 329 -4.92 -30.48 -7.94
N ALA A 330 -4.68 -31.77 -7.75
CA ALA A 330 -3.33 -32.34 -7.68
C ALA A 330 -2.55 -32.21 -9.00
N SER A 331 -3.23 -32.13 -10.14
CA SER A 331 -2.63 -31.97 -11.47
C SER A 331 -2.19 -30.55 -11.81
N THR A 332 -2.73 -29.52 -11.13
CA THR A 332 -2.39 -28.10 -11.39
C THR A 332 -1.84 -27.37 -10.18
N PHE A 333 -2.11 -27.81 -8.96
CA PHE A 333 -1.59 -27.29 -7.69
C PHE A 333 -0.94 -28.40 -6.84
N PRO A 334 0.08 -29.12 -7.37
CA PRO A 334 0.65 -30.32 -6.74
C PRO A 334 1.27 -30.09 -5.35
N SER A 335 1.75 -28.87 -5.05
CA SER A 335 2.29 -28.54 -3.71
C SER A 335 1.22 -28.11 -2.70
N GLY A 336 -0.04 -27.98 -3.13
CA GLY A 336 -1.15 -27.47 -2.32
C GLY A 336 -1.13 -25.96 -2.07
N ILE A 337 -2.32 -25.38 -1.83
CA ILE A 337 -2.50 -23.92 -1.69
C ILE A 337 -1.63 -23.32 -0.57
N LYS A 338 -1.36 -24.04 0.52
CA LYS A 338 -0.46 -23.55 1.59
C LYS A 338 0.96 -23.27 1.08
N SER A 339 1.56 -24.16 0.29
CA SER A 339 2.90 -23.95 -0.28
C SER A 339 2.93 -22.75 -1.24
N LEU A 340 1.81 -22.49 -1.91
CA LEU A 340 1.63 -21.34 -2.79
C LEU A 340 1.45 -20.02 -2.00
N ALA A 341 0.68 -20.05 -0.91
CA ALA A 341 0.53 -18.91 0.00
C ALA A 341 1.86 -18.53 0.67
N ASP A 342 2.59 -19.50 1.23
CA ASP A 342 3.91 -19.29 1.83
C ASP A 342 4.89 -18.68 0.81
N TYR A 343 4.79 -19.07 -0.48
CA TYR A 343 5.58 -18.46 -1.55
C TYR A 343 5.19 -17.01 -1.84
N VAL A 344 3.89 -16.72 -1.99
CA VAL A 344 3.38 -15.36 -2.24
C VAL A 344 3.71 -14.43 -1.06
N HIS A 345 3.58 -14.91 0.18
CA HIS A 345 4.01 -14.20 1.40
C HIS A 345 5.53 -13.94 1.41
N SER A 346 6.36 -14.87 0.91
CA SER A 346 7.81 -14.66 0.79
C SER A 346 8.21 -13.51 -0.14
N LYS A 347 7.30 -13.09 -1.04
CA LYS A 347 7.46 -11.92 -1.92
C LYS A 347 6.97 -10.60 -1.29
N GLY A 348 6.40 -10.65 -0.08
CA GLY A 348 5.71 -9.52 0.53
C GLY A 348 4.30 -9.26 -0.04
N LEU A 349 3.75 -10.24 -0.76
CA LEU A 349 2.41 -10.22 -1.34
C LEU A 349 1.43 -11.02 -0.46
N LEU A 350 0.16 -11.02 -0.82
CA LEU A 350 -0.96 -11.67 -0.13
C LEU A 350 -1.69 -12.61 -1.11
N LEU A 351 -2.13 -13.79 -0.67
CA LEU A 351 -2.82 -14.76 -1.53
C LEU A 351 -4.35 -14.67 -1.38
N GLY A 352 -5.05 -14.52 -2.49
CA GLY A 352 -6.49 -14.69 -2.54
C GLY A 352 -6.91 -16.05 -3.11
N ILE A 353 -8.09 -16.50 -2.69
CA ILE A 353 -8.75 -17.71 -3.20
C ILE A 353 -10.19 -17.39 -3.58
N TYR A 354 -10.83 -18.35 -4.24
CA TYR A 354 -12.21 -18.28 -4.69
C TYR A 354 -13.03 -19.47 -4.18
N SER A 355 -14.30 -19.22 -3.86
CA SER A 355 -15.34 -20.25 -3.75
C SER A 355 -16.71 -19.60 -4.01
N ASP A 356 -17.78 -20.37 -3.85
CA ASP A 356 -19.15 -19.98 -4.16
C ASP A 356 -20.07 -20.16 -2.95
N ALA A 357 -21.00 -19.23 -2.74
CA ALA A 357 -22.15 -19.36 -1.86
C ALA A 357 -23.22 -20.31 -2.43
N GLY A 358 -22.78 -21.45 -2.97
CA GLY A 358 -23.54 -22.45 -3.70
C GLY A 358 -22.99 -23.86 -3.47
N THR A 359 -23.63 -24.85 -4.09
CA THR A 359 -23.22 -26.26 -4.00
C THR A 359 -22.02 -26.59 -4.89
N TYR A 360 -21.88 -25.87 -6.01
CA TYR A 360 -20.75 -25.91 -6.93
C TYR A 360 -20.33 -24.47 -7.24
N THR A 361 -19.11 -24.30 -7.75
CA THR A 361 -18.68 -23.04 -8.35
C THR A 361 -19.29 -22.81 -9.73
N CYS A 362 -19.20 -21.59 -10.27
CA CYS A 362 -19.79 -21.23 -11.56
C CYS A 362 -19.29 -22.09 -12.74
N SER A 363 -18.01 -22.50 -12.77
CA SER A 363 -17.47 -23.46 -13.76
C SER A 363 -18.00 -24.89 -13.59
N LYS A 364 -18.55 -25.22 -12.42
CA LYS A 364 -18.92 -26.57 -11.97
C LYS A 364 -17.76 -27.59 -11.93
N THR A 365 -16.51 -27.14 -11.89
CA THR A 365 -15.34 -28.04 -11.82
C THR A 365 -14.83 -28.31 -10.41
N MET A 366 -15.40 -27.64 -9.41
CA MET A 366 -15.13 -27.86 -7.99
C MET A 366 -16.35 -27.49 -7.12
N PRO A 367 -16.42 -27.98 -5.86
CA PRO A 367 -17.51 -27.66 -4.94
C PRO A 367 -17.51 -26.19 -4.48
N GLY A 368 -18.70 -25.65 -4.25
CA GLY A 368 -18.89 -24.42 -3.47
C GLY A 368 -18.93 -24.70 -1.96
N SER A 369 -19.05 -23.65 -1.15
CA SER A 369 -19.00 -23.72 0.33
C SER A 369 -20.36 -23.68 1.02
N LEU A 370 -21.49 -23.72 0.30
CA LEU A 370 -22.82 -23.68 0.93
C LEU A 370 -23.04 -24.88 1.85
N GLY A 371 -23.23 -24.62 3.16
CA GLY A 371 -23.33 -25.65 4.20
C GLY A 371 -21.99 -26.17 4.74
N HIS A 372 -20.85 -25.71 4.18
CA HIS A 372 -19.49 -26.03 4.62
C HIS A 372 -18.72 -24.78 5.10
N GLU A 373 -19.38 -23.64 5.26
CA GLU A 373 -18.74 -22.32 5.41
C GLU A 373 -17.74 -22.28 6.57
N GLU A 374 -18.08 -22.87 7.71
CA GLU A 374 -17.20 -22.97 8.87
C GLU A 374 -15.98 -23.88 8.68
N GLN A 375 -16.09 -24.92 7.85
CA GLN A 375 -14.98 -25.83 7.55
C GLN A 375 -14.03 -25.17 6.55
N ASP A 376 -14.57 -24.59 5.49
CA ASP A 376 -13.79 -23.99 4.42
C ASP A 376 -13.08 -22.71 4.88
N ALA A 377 -13.72 -21.87 5.68
CA ALA A 377 -13.05 -20.69 6.28
C ALA A 377 -11.85 -21.09 7.17
N LYS A 378 -11.97 -22.18 7.95
CA LYS A 378 -10.85 -22.72 8.75
C LYS A 378 -9.76 -23.32 7.86
N THR A 379 -10.14 -23.99 6.76
CA THR A 379 -9.22 -24.51 5.74
C THR A 379 -8.42 -23.37 5.10
N PHE A 380 -9.08 -22.33 4.59
CA PHE A 380 -8.45 -21.14 4.00
C PHE A 380 -7.50 -20.44 4.98
N ALA A 381 -7.92 -20.26 6.24
CA ALA A 381 -7.06 -19.69 7.29
C ALA A 381 -5.82 -20.56 7.60
N SER A 382 -5.97 -21.89 7.62
CA SER A 382 -4.85 -22.83 7.83
C SER A 382 -3.84 -22.81 6.67
N TRP A 383 -4.34 -22.57 5.45
CA TRP A 383 -3.54 -22.38 4.24
C TRP A 383 -2.92 -20.99 4.15
N GLY A 384 -3.28 -20.05 5.02
CA GLY A 384 -2.72 -18.69 5.01
C GLY A 384 -3.34 -17.75 3.98
N VAL A 385 -4.53 -18.06 3.46
CA VAL A 385 -5.28 -17.18 2.55
C VAL A 385 -5.57 -15.82 3.21
N ASP A 386 -5.53 -14.74 2.43
CA ASP A 386 -5.71 -13.35 2.86
C ASP A 386 -6.97 -12.69 2.27
N TYR A 387 -7.55 -13.27 1.23
CA TYR A 387 -8.68 -12.74 0.46
C TYR A 387 -9.57 -13.90 -0.03
N LEU A 388 -10.90 -13.74 0.06
CA LEU A 388 -11.88 -14.66 -0.53
C LEU A 388 -12.80 -13.86 -1.48
N LYS A 389 -12.78 -14.20 -2.78
CA LYS A 389 -13.91 -13.93 -3.68
C LYS A 389 -14.96 -15.01 -3.42
N TYR A 390 -16.18 -14.61 -3.11
CA TYR A 390 -17.26 -15.52 -2.75
C TYR A 390 -18.46 -15.32 -3.67
N ASP A 391 -18.62 -16.25 -4.61
CA ASP A 391 -19.55 -16.19 -5.74
C ASP A 391 -20.98 -16.64 -5.39
N ASN A 392 -21.86 -16.75 -6.38
CA ASN A 392 -23.30 -16.87 -6.18
C ASN A 392 -24.02 -17.88 -7.10
N CYS A 393 -23.31 -18.74 -7.83
CA CYS A 393 -23.94 -19.80 -8.62
C CYS A 393 -24.51 -20.92 -7.71
N PHE A 394 -25.28 -21.86 -8.28
CA PHE A 394 -25.76 -23.09 -7.62
C PHE A 394 -26.31 -22.94 -6.18
N ASN A 395 -26.97 -21.81 -5.94
CA ASN A 395 -27.31 -21.27 -4.62
C ASN A 395 -28.63 -21.80 -4.00
N ASN A 396 -29.22 -22.83 -4.63
CA ASN A 396 -30.50 -23.44 -4.25
C ASN A 396 -31.70 -22.46 -4.13
N GLY A 397 -31.63 -21.28 -4.76
CA GLY A 397 -32.68 -20.26 -4.69
C GLY A 397 -32.72 -19.47 -3.38
N ILE A 398 -31.72 -19.65 -2.50
CA ILE A 398 -31.64 -18.98 -1.20
C ILE A 398 -31.12 -17.54 -1.41
N SER A 399 -31.71 -16.55 -0.73
CA SER A 399 -31.26 -15.15 -0.83
C SER A 399 -29.78 -14.99 -0.46
N PRO A 400 -29.00 -14.16 -1.18
CA PRO A 400 -27.63 -13.83 -0.79
C PRO A 400 -27.55 -13.24 0.63
N LYS A 401 -28.58 -12.49 1.06
CA LYS A 401 -28.68 -11.92 2.42
C LYS A 401 -28.70 -12.97 3.54
N GLU A 402 -29.06 -14.22 3.24
CA GLU A 402 -28.95 -15.32 4.21
C GLU A 402 -27.58 -16.03 4.10
N ARG A 403 -27.12 -16.32 2.88
CA ARG A 403 -25.91 -17.13 2.64
C ARG A 403 -24.62 -16.40 2.99
N TYR A 404 -24.45 -15.14 2.58
CA TYR A 404 -23.23 -14.38 2.86
C TYR A 404 -23.02 -14.11 4.37
N VAL A 405 -24.09 -14.13 5.17
CA VAL A 405 -24.01 -14.06 6.64
C VAL A 405 -23.29 -15.26 7.24
N LYS A 406 -23.41 -16.46 6.63
CA LYS A 406 -22.78 -17.69 7.10
C LYS A 406 -21.26 -17.63 6.88
N MET A 407 -20.83 -17.33 5.65
CA MET A 407 -19.40 -17.19 5.33
C MET A 407 -18.76 -16.00 6.05
N SER A 408 -19.44 -14.84 6.14
CA SER A 408 -18.93 -13.68 6.89
C SER A 408 -18.58 -14.03 8.35
N LYS A 409 -19.49 -14.73 9.05
CA LYS A 409 -19.25 -15.23 10.41
C LYS A 409 -18.14 -16.27 10.47
N ALA A 410 -18.10 -17.19 9.50
CA ALA A 410 -17.07 -18.23 9.42
C ALA A 410 -15.66 -17.64 9.24
N LEU A 411 -15.50 -16.63 8.38
CA LEU A 411 -14.23 -15.92 8.18
C LEU A 411 -13.79 -15.16 9.44
N LEU A 412 -14.70 -14.43 10.10
CA LEU A 412 -14.40 -13.77 11.39
C LEU A 412 -13.95 -14.79 12.46
N ASN A 413 -14.58 -15.96 12.50
CA ASN A 413 -14.28 -17.03 13.46
C ASN A 413 -13.10 -17.93 13.04
N SER A 414 -12.49 -17.72 11.86
CA SER A 414 -11.43 -18.57 11.32
C SER A 414 -10.09 -18.45 12.04
N GLY A 415 -9.89 -17.37 12.81
CA GLY A 415 -8.61 -17.02 13.45
C GLY A 415 -7.63 -16.26 12.57
N ARG A 416 -7.96 -16.00 11.29
CA ARG A 416 -7.16 -15.16 10.37
C ARG A 416 -8.02 -14.02 9.79
N PRO A 417 -7.54 -12.77 9.74
CA PRO A 417 -8.19 -11.73 8.97
C PRO A 417 -8.13 -12.06 7.47
N ILE A 418 -9.30 -12.27 6.86
CA ILE A 418 -9.46 -12.54 5.43
C ILE A 418 -10.37 -11.45 4.85
N PHE A 419 -9.93 -10.81 3.76
CA PHE A 419 -10.73 -9.83 3.03
C PHE A 419 -11.89 -10.55 2.34
N HIS A 420 -13.14 -10.17 2.64
CA HIS A 420 -14.32 -10.84 2.10
C HIS A 420 -14.92 -10.02 0.95
N SER A 421 -14.83 -10.55 -0.27
CA SER A 421 -15.31 -9.93 -1.51
C SER A 421 -16.54 -10.68 -2.01
N LEU A 422 -17.71 -10.06 -1.91
CA LEU A 422 -18.98 -10.66 -2.34
C LEU A 422 -19.15 -10.55 -3.86
N CYS A 423 -19.64 -11.62 -4.48
CA CYS A 423 -19.84 -11.71 -5.91
C CYS A 423 -21.23 -12.29 -6.20
N GLU A 424 -22.28 -11.51 -5.92
CA GLU A 424 -23.69 -11.83 -6.28
C GLU A 424 -24.25 -10.99 -7.43
N TRP A 425 -23.37 -10.25 -8.10
CA TRP A 425 -23.63 -9.53 -9.36
C TRP A 425 -24.62 -8.36 -9.27
N GLY A 426 -24.86 -7.81 -8.07
CA GLY A 426 -25.88 -6.78 -7.83
C GLY A 426 -27.22 -7.33 -7.36
N GLN A 427 -27.33 -8.64 -7.09
CA GLN A 427 -28.57 -9.28 -6.71
C GLN A 427 -29.09 -8.78 -5.35
N GLU A 428 -30.32 -8.26 -5.36
CA GLU A 428 -30.97 -7.62 -4.21
C GLU A 428 -30.21 -6.41 -3.61
N ASP A 429 -29.58 -5.60 -4.45
CA ASP A 429 -28.96 -4.30 -4.11
C ASP A 429 -27.88 -4.41 -2.99
N PRO A 430 -26.74 -5.10 -3.24
CA PRO A 430 -25.72 -5.42 -2.23
C PRO A 430 -25.16 -4.21 -1.49
N ALA A 431 -25.02 -3.05 -2.15
CA ALA A 431 -24.62 -1.80 -1.52
C ALA A 431 -25.44 -1.44 -0.26
N THR A 432 -26.68 -1.92 -0.16
CA THR A 432 -27.57 -1.67 0.97
C THR A 432 -27.36 -2.61 2.17
N TRP A 433 -26.70 -3.76 2.01
CA TRP A 433 -26.58 -4.79 3.07
C TRP A 433 -25.20 -5.44 3.21
N ALA A 434 -24.44 -5.57 2.13
CA ALA A 434 -23.08 -6.12 2.10
C ALA A 434 -22.04 -5.37 2.96
N PRO A 435 -22.12 -4.04 3.21
CA PRO A 435 -21.16 -3.36 4.11
C PRO A 435 -21.02 -4.00 5.50
N ALA A 436 -22.07 -4.65 6.01
CA ALA A 436 -22.05 -5.33 7.30
C ALA A 436 -21.41 -6.73 7.26
N LEU A 437 -21.20 -7.29 6.07
CA LEU A 437 -20.84 -8.70 5.86
C LEU A 437 -19.50 -8.89 5.15
N GLY A 438 -19.02 -7.92 4.38
CA GLY A 438 -17.75 -7.99 3.65
C GLY A 438 -17.12 -6.63 3.39
N ASN A 439 -15.97 -6.66 2.71
CA ASN A 439 -15.16 -5.49 2.42
C ASN A 439 -15.35 -4.95 0.99
N SER A 440 -15.86 -5.76 0.06
CA SER A 440 -16.38 -5.31 -1.23
C SER A 440 -17.54 -6.18 -1.70
N TRP A 441 -18.32 -5.70 -2.66
CA TRP A 441 -19.43 -6.44 -3.28
C TRP A 441 -19.62 -6.06 -4.75
N ARG A 442 -19.80 -7.06 -5.63
CA ARG A 442 -20.05 -6.85 -7.06
C ARG A 442 -21.37 -6.11 -7.30
N THR A 443 -21.33 -4.99 -8.00
CA THR A 443 -22.53 -4.17 -8.28
C THR A 443 -23.26 -4.54 -9.58
N THR A 444 -22.68 -5.44 -10.38
CA THR A 444 -23.11 -5.75 -11.75
C THR A 444 -22.79 -7.20 -12.12
N GLY A 445 -23.37 -7.68 -13.22
CA GLY A 445 -22.83 -8.81 -13.98
C GLY A 445 -21.36 -8.62 -14.40
N ASP A 446 -20.73 -9.68 -14.89
CA ASP A 446 -19.30 -9.70 -15.20
C ASP A 446 -18.92 -8.72 -16.31
N ILE A 447 -17.72 -8.16 -16.21
CA ILE A 447 -17.11 -7.36 -17.27
C ILE A 447 -16.67 -8.23 -18.46
N GLU A 448 -16.65 -7.61 -19.62
CA GLU A 448 -15.98 -8.13 -20.81
C GLU A 448 -14.99 -7.07 -21.32
N ASP A 449 -13.92 -7.50 -21.99
CA ASP A 449 -12.91 -6.63 -22.63
C ASP A 449 -13.47 -5.93 -23.89
N LYS A 450 -14.51 -5.11 -23.68
CA LYS A 450 -15.29 -4.37 -24.68
C LYS A 450 -15.73 -3.03 -24.08
N TRP A 451 -15.73 -2.00 -24.91
CA TRP A 451 -16.09 -0.65 -24.53
C TRP A 451 -17.51 -0.54 -23.95
N GLU A 452 -18.45 -1.23 -24.59
CA GLU A 452 -19.87 -1.21 -24.22
C GLU A 452 -20.10 -1.86 -22.85
N SER A 453 -19.38 -2.96 -22.55
CA SER A 453 -19.47 -3.64 -21.24
C SER A 453 -18.88 -2.76 -20.14
N MET A 454 -17.64 -2.30 -20.31
CA MET A 454 -16.94 -1.45 -19.34
C MET A 454 -17.72 -0.15 -19.05
N THR A 455 -18.24 0.54 -20.08
CA THR A 455 -19.00 1.77 -19.85
C THR A 455 -20.40 1.54 -19.27
N SER A 456 -21.06 0.42 -19.61
CA SER A 456 -22.33 0.01 -19.00
C SER A 456 -22.17 -0.33 -17.51
N ILE A 457 -21.08 -0.99 -17.13
CA ILE A 457 -20.77 -1.33 -15.74
C ILE A 457 -20.44 -0.07 -14.92
N ALA A 458 -19.70 0.89 -15.50
CA ALA A 458 -19.48 2.19 -14.88
C ALA A 458 -20.81 2.92 -14.58
N ASP A 459 -21.73 2.95 -15.56
CA ASP A 459 -23.06 3.57 -15.40
C ASP A 459 -23.92 2.88 -14.32
N GLN A 460 -23.87 1.55 -14.23
CA GLN A 460 -24.59 0.77 -13.23
C GLN A 460 -24.03 0.91 -11.81
N ASN A 461 -22.71 1.13 -11.66
CA ASN A 461 -22.07 1.36 -10.36
C ASN A 461 -22.32 2.78 -9.82
N ASP A 462 -22.40 3.81 -10.68
CA ASP A 462 -22.47 5.23 -10.28
C ASP A 462 -23.56 5.54 -9.23
N ARG A 463 -24.75 4.93 -9.37
CA ARG A 463 -25.88 5.06 -8.43
C ARG A 463 -25.57 4.61 -6.99
N TRP A 464 -24.52 3.82 -6.77
CA TRP A 464 -24.16 3.26 -5.47
C TRP A 464 -23.11 4.09 -4.71
N ALA A 465 -22.64 5.20 -5.27
CA ALA A 465 -21.55 6.03 -4.73
C ALA A 465 -21.70 6.50 -3.27
N SER A 466 -22.93 6.60 -2.75
CA SER A 466 -23.18 6.99 -1.35
C SER A 466 -22.89 5.89 -0.32
N TYR A 467 -22.82 4.62 -0.75
CA TYR A 467 -22.64 3.46 0.12
C TYR A 467 -21.16 3.05 0.31
N ALA A 468 -20.27 3.43 -0.62
CA ALA A 468 -18.85 3.13 -0.52
C ALA A 468 -18.13 4.01 0.52
N GLY A 469 -17.16 3.40 1.22
CA GLY A 469 -16.32 4.07 2.21
C GLY A 469 -15.19 3.17 2.75
N PRO A 470 -14.30 3.70 3.60
CA PRO A 470 -13.25 2.91 4.24
C PRO A 470 -13.79 1.64 4.91
N GLY A 471 -13.31 0.48 4.46
CA GLY A 471 -13.74 -0.84 4.92
C GLY A 471 -14.79 -1.54 4.03
N ALA A 472 -15.43 -0.83 3.09
CA ALA A 472 -16.64 -1.28 2.39
C ALA A 472 -16.78 -0.64 0.99
N TRP A 473 -16.51 -1.38 -0.10
CA TRP A 473 -16.42 -0.85 -1.47
C TRP A 473 -17.43 -1.47 -2.45
N ASN A 474 -18.02 -0.63 -3.31
CA ASN A 474 -18.68 -1.11 -4.52
C ASN A 474 -17.63 -1.68 -5.49
N ASP A 475 -17.90 -2.85 -6.04
CA ASP A 475 -17.02 -3.56 -6.97
C ASP A 475 -17.63 -3.60 -8.39
N PRO A 476 -17.21 -2.70 -9.30
CA PRO A 476 -17.53 -2.75 -10.72
C PRO A 476 -16.69 -3.79 -11.48
N ASP A 477 -16.19 -4.83 -10.82
CA ASP A 477 -15.44 -5.94 -11.40
C ASP A 477 -13.99 -5.59 -11.84
N MET A 478 -13.30 -6.62 -12.34
CA MET A 478 -11.86 -6.61 -12.63
C MET A 478 -11.43 -5.67 -13.78
N LEU A 479 -10.14 -5.32 -13.80
CA LEU A 479 -9.54 -4.45 -14.81
C LEU A 479 -9.10 -5.25 -16.04
N GLU A 480 -9.79 -5.04 -17.17
CA GLU A 480 -9.43 -5.60 -18.49
C GLU A 480 -8.18 -5.00 -19.13
N VAL A 481 -7.53 -4.04 -18.46
CA VAL A 481 -6.40 -3.25 -18.95
C VAL A 481 -5.27 -4.14 -19.47
N GLY A 482 -5.21 -4.30 -20.80
CA GLY A 482 -4.19 -5.06 -21.51
C GLY A 482 -4.59 -6.43 -22.05
N ASN A 483 -5.87 -6.82 -22.03
CA ASN A 483 -6.33 -8.10 -22.59
C ASN A 483 -6.49 -8.12 -24.13
N GLY A 484 -6.64 -6.95 -24.76
CA GLY A 484 -6.50 -6.73 -26.21
C GLY A 484 -7.77 -6.36 -26.98
N GLY A 485 -8.95 -6.42 -26.34
CA GLY A 485 -10.25 -6.08 -26.93
C GLY A 485 -10.60 -4.59 -26.93
N MET A 486 -9.90 -3.77 -26.13
CA MET A 486 -10.00 -2.31 -26.12
C MET A 486 -8.68 -1.63 -26.48
N THR A 487 -8.75 -0.35 -26.89
CA THR A 487 -7.60 0.50 -27.21
C THR A 487 -6.92 1.09 -25.96
N THR A 488 -5.70 1.59 -26.13
CA THR A 488 -4.92 2.25 -25.06
C THR A 488 -5.61 3.49 -24.46
N GLU A 489 -6.47 4.19 -25.21
CA GLU A 489 -7.25 5.32 -24.68
C GLU A 489 -8.47 4.83 -23.88
N GLU A 490 -9.15 3.78 -24.37
CA GLU A 490 -10.28 3.15 -23.68
C GLU A 490 -9.84 2.52 -22.35
N TYR A 491 -8.72 1.81 -22.33
CA TYR A 491 -8.10 1.29 -21.10
C TYR A 491 -7.66 2.41 -20.13
N ARG A 492 -7.23 3.56 -20.65
CA ARG A 492 -6.92 4.72 -19.81
C ARG A 492 -8.18 5.30 -19.18
N SER A 493 -9.29 5.35 -19.91
CA SER A 493 -10.60 5.73 -19.41
C SER A 493 -11.12 4.75 -18.35
N HIS A 494 -11.10 3.44 -18.63
CA HIS A 494 -11.40 2.33 -17.70
C HIS A 494 -10.66 2.52 -16.37
N PHE A 495 -9.33 2.56 -16.39
CA PHE A 495 -8.51 2.70 -15.19
C PHE A 495 -8.75 4.02 -14.44
N SER A 496 -8.98 5.13 -15.17
CA SER A 496 -9.30 6.43 -14.56
C SER A 496 -10.64 6.44 -13.83
N ILE A 497 -11.65 5.79 -14.40
CA ILE A 497 -12.99 5.68 -13.81
C ILE A 497 -12.95 4.74 -12.60
N TRP A 498 -12.37 3.54 -12.71
CA TRP A 498 -12.23 2.61 -11.57
C TRP A 498 -11.47 3.25 -10.40
N ALA A 499 -10.41 4.01 -10.70
CA ALA A 499 -9.69 4.76 -9.68
C ALA A 499 -10.51 5.91 -9.05
N LEU A 500 -11.28 6.65 -9.85
CA LEU A 500 -12.16 7.72 -9.36
C LEU A 500 -13.28 7.15 -8.47
N VAL A 501 -13.95 6.08 -8.90
CA VAL A 501 -15.09 5.48 -8.20
C VAL A 501 -14.69 4.61 -6.98
N LYS A 502 -13.39 4.51 -6.66
CA LYS A 502 -12.87 3.70 -5.54
C LYS A 502 -13.17 2.20 -5.68
N ALA A 503 -13.20 1.71 -6.92
CA ALA A 503 -13.27 0.29 -7.20
C ALA A 503 -12.04 -0.46 -6.64
N PRO A 504 -12.16 -1.77 -6.36
CA PRO A 504 -11.04 -2.70 -6.44
C PRO A 504 -10.21 -2.47 -7.71
N LEU A 505 -8.89 -2.44 -7.58
CA LEU A 505 -7.97 -2.42 -8.71
C LEU A 505 -7.32 -3.81 -8.83
N LEU A 506 -8.12 -4.77 -9.31
CA LEU A 506 -7.68 -6.14 -9.59
C LEU A 506 -7.34 -6.26 -11.08
N ILE A 507 -6.06 -6.40 -11.40
CA ILE A 507 -5.57 -6.57 -12.78
C ILE A 507 -6.04 -7.93 -13.32
N GLY A 508 -6.70 -7.96 -14.48
CA GLY A 508 -7.20 -9.18 -15.13
C GLY A 508 -6.34 -9.72 -16.28
N CYS A 509 -5.19 -9.10 -16.60
CA CYS A 509 -4.32 -9.47 -17.73
C CYS A 509 -3.07 -10.26 -17.32
N ASP A 510 -2.34 -10.85 -18.28
CA ASP A 510 -1.05 -11.50 -18.00
C ASP A 510 0.09 -10.48 -17.75
N ILE A 511 0.29 -10.12 -16.48
CA ILE A 511 1.37 -9.21 -16.07
C ILE A 511 2.79 -9.79 -16.26
N ARG A 512 2.94 -11.08 -16.62
CA ARG A 512 4.24 -11.67 -16.99
C ARG A 512 4.68 -11.26 -18.41
N SER A 513 3.73 -10.89 -19.27
CA SER A 513 3.93 -10.62 -20.71
C SER A 513 3.35 -9.27 -21.19
N MET A 514 2.74 -8.47 -20.30
CA MET A 514 2.09 -7.20 -20.61
C MET A 514 2.97 -6.17 -21.35
N SER A 515 2.32 -5.31 -22.14
CA SER A 515 3.00 -4.25 -22.91
C SER A 515 3.50 -3.09 -22.02
N ASN A 516 4.46 -2.31 -22.53
CA ASN A 516 4.90 -1.08 -21.88
C ASN A 516 3.78 -0.05 -21.68
N ASP A 517 2.76 -0.02 -22.55
CA ASP A 517 1.64 0.92 -22.40
C ASP A 517 0.60 0.41 -21.38
N THR A 518 0.39 -0.90 -21.31
CA THR A 518 -0.34 -1.56 -20.22
C THR A 518 0.32 -1.22 -18.87
N LEU A 519 1.63 -1.37 -18.76
CA LEU A 519 2.39 -1.03 -17.55
C LEU A 519 2.29 0.47 -17.21
N LYS A 520 2.36 1.39 -18.19
CA LYS A 520 2.16 2.83 -17.94
C LYS A 520 0.78 3.17 -17.38
N ILE A 521 -0.28 2.48 -17.84
CA ILE A 521 -1.63 2.66 -17.31
C ILE A 521 -1.67 2.14 -15.87
N LEU A 522 -1.35 0.86 -15.68
CA LEU A 522 -1.47 0.18 -14.39
C LEU A 522 -0.56 0.75 -13.31
N SER A 523 0.63 1.27 -13.65
CA SER A 523 1.59 1.83 -12.67
C SER A 523 1.43 3.33 -12.38
N ASN A 524 0.41 4.01 -12.92
CA ASN A 524 0.25 5.45 -12.73
C ASN A 524 -0.07 5.81 -11.26
N ARG A 525 0.98 6.11 -10.50
CA ARG A 525 0.94 6.53 -9.08
C ARG A 525 -0.01 7.69 -8.81
N GLY A 526 -0.21 8.60 -9.75
CA GLY A 526 -1.14 9.73 -9.60
C GLY A 526 -2.60 9.27 -9.58
N VAL A 527 -2.96 8.37 -10.48
CA VAL A 527 -4.31 7.80 -10.59
C VAL A 527 -4.57 6.80 -9.46
N ILE A 528 -3.58 5.97 -9.11
CA ILE A 528 -3.63 5.10 -7.92
C ILE A 528 -3.85 5.92 -6.64
N ALA A 529 -3.19 7.07 -6.48
CA ALA A 529 -3.38 7.93 -5.31
C ALA A 529 -4.80 8.55 -5.23
N VAL A 530 -5.56 8.60 -6.33
CA VAL A 530 -6.99 8.95 -6.31
C VAL A 530 -7.83 7.75 -5.85
N ASN A 531 -7.47 6.51 -6.20
CA ASN A 531 -8.14 5.31 -5.71
C ASN A 531 -7.88 5.09 -4.20
N GLN A 532 -6.64 5.25 -3.78
CA GLN A 532 -6.14 4.98 -2.42
C GLN A 532 -6.23 6.21 -1.48
N ASP A 533 -7.00 7.24 -1.82
CA ASP A 533 -7.15 8.43 -0.97
C ASP A 533 -7.90 8.09 0.34
N PRO A 534 -7.37 8.47 1.52
CA PRO A 534 -7.91 8.04 2.81
C PRO A 534 -9.24 8.69 3.21
N LEU A 535 -9.78 9.65 2.43
CA LEU A 535 -11.17 10.08 2.58
C LEU A 535 -12.15 9.00 2.10
N GLY A 536 -11.71 8.12 1.20
CA GLY A 536 -12.43 6.91 0.80
C GLY A 536 -13.80 7.16 0.13
N ARG A 537 -14.02 8.33 -0.49
CA ARG A 537 -15.29 8.65 -1.16
C ARG A 537 -15.26 8.25 -2.63
N GLN A 538 -16.21 7.41 -3.04
CA GLN A 538 -16.49 7.13 -4.44
C GLN A 538 -16.82 8.43 -5.17
N GLY A 539 -16.02 8.76 -6.19
CA GLY A 539 -16.39 9.77 -7.16
C GLY A 539 -17.54 9.25 -8.03
N ARG A 540 -18.28 10.18 -8.62
CA ARG A 540 -19.51 9.91 -9.37
C ARG A 540 -19.64 10.80 -10.60
N LYS A 541 -20.58 10.50 -11.48
CA LYS A 541 -20.99 11.41 -12.55
C LYS A 541 -21.60 12.67 -11.94
N VAL A 542 -21.18 13.83 -12.42
CA VAL A 542 -21.74 15.14 -12.02
C VAL A 542 -22.37 15.89 -13.19
N LYS A 543 -22.03 15.52 -14.43
CA LYS A 543 -22.62 16.09 -15.65
C LYS A 543 -22.54 15.11 -16.81
N LYS A 544 -23.57 15.13 -17.67
CA LYS A 544 -23.61 14.43 -18.96
C LYS A 544 -24.24 15.36 -20.00
N ASP A 545 -23.63 15.45 -21.17
CA ASP A 545 -24.10 16.23 -22.33
C ASP A 545 -23.84 15.42 -23.60
N GLY A 546 -24.87 14.74 -24.12
CA GLY A 546 -24.69 13.64 -25.07
C GLY A 546 -23.76 12.56 -24.49
N ASP A 547 -22.69 12.26 -25.20
CA ASP A 547 -21.63 11.32 -24.78
C ASP A 547 -20.49 11.98 -23.99
N LEU A 548 -20.57 13.29 -23.74
CA LEU A 548 -19.54 14.06 -23.03
C LEU A 548 -19.87 14.11 -21.54
N GLU A 549 -19.04 13.48 -20.71
CA GLU A 549 -19.30 13.32 -19.29
C GLU A 549 -18.22 13.99 -18.42
N VAL A 550 -18.67 14.54 -17.30
CA VAL A 550 -17.80 14.96 -16.20
C VAL A 550 -18.11 14.09 -15.00
N TRP A 551 -17.07 13.45 -14.47
CA TRP A 551 -17.11 12.72 -13.22
C TRP A 551 -16.20 13.38 -12.20
N ALA A 552 -16.59 13.40 -10.93
CA ALA A 552 -15.82 14.05 -9.87
C ALA A 552 -15.98 13.37 -8.51
N GLY A 553 -14.98 13.52 -7.64
CA GLY A 553 -15.01 13.01 -6.27
C GLY A 553 -14.14 13.83 -5.32
N PRO A 554 -14.58 14.07 -4.08
CA PRO A 554 -13.76 14.74 -3.07
C PRO A 554 -12.65 13.81 -2.57
N LEU A 555 -11.52 14.40 -2.20
CA LEU A 555 -10.33 13.73 -1.66
C LEU A 555 -9.93 14.36 -0.33
N SER A 556 -9.01 13.70 0.38
CA SER A 556 -8.33 14.20 1.58
C SER A 556 -7.84 15.64 1.43
N GLY A 557 -7.82 16.41 2.52
CA GLY A 557 -7.39 17.82 2.49
C GLY A 557 -8.32 18.79 1.74
N GLY A 558 -9.52 18.35 1.30
CA GLY A 558 -10.45 19.20 0.55
C GLY A 558 -10.06 19.39 -0.92
N LYS A 559 -9.21 18.51 -1.44
CA LYS A 559 -8.92 18.39 -2.88
C LYS A 559 -10.11 17.74 -3.60
N VAL A 560 -10.19 17.90 -4.92
CA VAL A 560 -11.17 17.25 -5.80
C VAL A 560 -10.42 16.54 -6.94
N ALA A 561 -10.83 15.31 -7.24
CA ALA A 561 -10.49 14.61 -8.48
C ALA A 561 -11.59 14.85 -9.52
N VAL A 562 -11.18 15.06 -10.78
CA VAL A 562 -12.08 15.27 -11.93
C VAL A 562 -11.63 14.39 -13.09
N VAL A 563 -12.56 13.69 -13.73
CA VAL A 563 -12.36 13.05 -15.04
C VAL A 563 -13.28 13.74 -16.04
N LEU A 564 -12.68 14.24 -17.13
CA LEU A 564 -13.39 14.62 -18.34
C LEU A 564 -13.37 13.40 -19.26
N TRP A 565 -14.53 12.84 -19.58
CA TRP A 565 -14.64 11.57 -20.30
C TRP A 565 -15.45 11.75 -21.58
N ASN A 566 -14.83 11.50 -22.73
CA ASN A 566 -15.53 11.43 -24.00
C ASN A 566 -15.94 9.97 -24.26
N ARG A 567 -17.25 9.69 -24.33
CA ARG A 567 -17.78 8.38 -24.73
C ARG A 567 -18.16 8.32 -26.22
N GLY A 568 -18.07 9.44 -26.93
CA GLY A 568 -18.45 9.56 -28.34
C GLY A 568 -17.32 9.18 -29.29
N SER A 569 -17.69 8.90 -30.53
CA SER A 569 -16.83 8.38 -31.60
C SER A 569 -15.95 9.43 -32.32
N SER A 570 -15.86 10.65 -31.78
CA SER A 570 -15.07 11.74 -32.38
C SER A 570 -14.49 12.66 -31.31
N GLN A 571 -13.42 13.40 -31.66
CA GLN A 571 -12.76 14.35 -30.75
C GLN A 571 -13.70 15.49 -30.36
N ALA A 572 -13.79 15.79 -29.06
CA ALA A 572 -14.68 16.81 -28.51
C ALA A 572 -13.99 17.67 -27.44
N THR A 573 -14.53 18.86 -27.17
CA THR A 573 -14.11 19.69 -26.02
C THR A 573 -15.07 19.50 -24.87
N ILE A 574 -14.57 19.02 -23.72
CA ILE A 574 -15.36 18.82 -22.51
C ILE A 574 -15.01 19.93 -21.50
N THR A 575 -16.02 20.46 -20.81
CA THR A 575 -15.86 21.49 -19.77
C THR A 575 -16.59 21.13 -18.50
N ALA A 576 -15.84 21.06 -17.40
CA ALA A 576 -16.35 20.97 -16.03
C ALA A 576 -16.31 22.35 -15.37
N TYR A 577 -17.46 22.86 -14.93
CA TYR A 577 -17.56 24.12 -14.21
C TYR A 577 -17.45 23.89 -12.70
N TRP A 578 -16.99 24.89 -11.95
CA TRP A 578 -16.80 24.79 -10.50
C TRP A 578 -18.13 24.54 -9.77
N SER A 579 -19.24 25.04 -10.30
CA SER A 579 -20.61 24.67 -9.90
C SER A 579 -20.85 23.16 -9.88
N ASP A 580 -20.41 22.47 -10.94
CA ASP A 580 -20.62 21.04 -11.17
C ASP A 580 -19.79 20.20 -10.17
N LEU A 581 -18.71 20.79 -9.65
CA LEU A 581 -17.76 20.18 -8.71
C LEU A 581 -18.03 20.54 -7.23
N GLY A 582 -19.02 21.39 -6.94
CA GLY A 582 -19.25 21.92 -5.59
C GLY A 582 -18.14 22.87 -5.11
N LEU A 583 -17.50 23.60 -6.04
CA LEU A 583 -16.44 24.58 -5.78
C LEU A 583 -16.96 26.01 -6.02
N GLU A 584 -16.45 26.95 -5.23
CA GLU A 584 -16.73 28.39 -5.40
C GLU A 584 -16.29 28.89 -6.79
N PRO A 585 -17.17 29.45 -7.65
CA PRO A 585 -16.82 29.81 -9.03
C PRO A 585 -15.68 30.84 -9.16
N THR A 586 -15.50 31.70 -8.16
CA THR A 586 -14.43 32.71 -8.10
C THR A 586 -13.09 32.16 -7.61
N LYS A 587 -13.03 30.91 -7.13
CA LYS A 587 -11.83 30.30 -6.56
C LYS A 587 -10.82 29.95 -7.64
N ASP A 588 -9.63 30.50 -7.49
CA ASP A 588 -8.43 30.06 -8.20
C ASP A 588 -8.01 28.68 -7.67
N VAL A 589 -7.87 27.73 -8.58
CA VAL A 589 -7.49 26.34 -8.31
C VAL A 589 -6.31 25.99 -9.20
N LYS A 590 -5.19 25.59 -8.60
CA LYS A 590 -4.15 24.86 -9.33
C LYS A 590 -4.61 23.42 -9.50
N ALA A 591 -4.23 22.77 -10.59
CA ALA A 591 -4.48 21.34 -10.74
C ALA A 591 -3.29 20.63 -11.41
N ARG A 592 -3.32 19.29 -11.38
CA ARG A 592 -2.33 18.42 -11.98
C ARG A 592 -3.00 17.44 -12.92
N ASP A 593 -2.56 17.42 -14.18
CA ASP A 593 -2.93 16.39 -15.15
C ASP A 593 -2.21 15.09 -14.75
N LEU A 594 -2.98 14.06 -14.39
CA LEU A 594 -2.44 12.81 -13.86
C LEU A 594 -1.82 11.93 -14.94
N TRP A 595 -2.19 12.12 -16.21
CA TRP A 595 -1.71 11.31 -17.33
C TRP A 595 -0.53 11.96 -18.08
N LYS A 596 -0.48 13.28 -18.15
CA LYS A 596 0.68 14.04 -18.63
C LYS A 596 1.72 14.30 -17.53
N HIS A 597 1.37 14.06 -16.27
CA HIS A 597 2.20 14.32 -15.08
C HIS A 597 2.66 15.79 -14.93
N VAL A 598 1.94 16.75 -15.52
CA VAL A 598 2.22 18.19 -15.43
C VAL A 598 1.26 18.88 -14.48
N ASN A 599 1.75 19.88 -13.76
CA ASN A 599 0.88 20.85 -13.09
C ASN A 599 0.41 21.85 -14.15
N ILE A 600 -0.88 22.13 -14.21
CA ILE A 600 -1.43 23.19 -15.08
C ILE A 600 -1.42 24.53 -14.34
N PRO A 601 -1.41 25.68 -15.05
CA PRO A 601 -1.57 26.99 -14.44
C PRO A 601 -2.82 27.11 -13.56
N SER A 602 -2.86 28.12 -12.70
CA SER A 602 -4.05 28.39 -11.89
C SER A 602 -5.24 28.71 -12.79
N ILE A 603 -6.36 28.02 -12.58
CA ILE A 603 -7.60 28.14 -13.34
C ILE A 603 -8.77 28.52 -12.41
N ARG A 604 -9.74 29.24 -12.96
CA ARG A 604 -10.88 29.81 -12.23
C ARG A 604 -12.18 29.49 -12.97
N GLY A 605 -13.23 29.15 -12.23
CA GLY A 605 -14.58 28.91 -12.75
C GLY A 605 -14.78 27.60 -13.51
N GLN A 606 -13.78 27.11 -14.25
CA GLN A 606 -13.88 25.89 -15.04
C GLN A 606 -12.51 25.26 -15.37
N ILE A 607 -12.55 23.99 -15.79
CA ILE A 607 -11.50 23.35 -16.59
C ILE A 607 -12.09 22.85 -17.91
N SER A 608 -11.41 23.13 -19.01
CA SER A 608 -11.80 22.70 -20.36
C SER A 608 -10.62 21.95 -21.01
N ALA A 609 -10.92 20.86 -21.72
CA ALA A 609 -9.90 20.14 -22.49
C ALA A 609 -10.48 19.52 -23.77
N VAL A 610 -9.65 19.43 -24.80
CA VAL A 610 -9.89 18.58 -25.97
C VAL A 610 -9.60 17.12 -25.59
N VAL A 611 -10.53 16.23 -25.94
CA VAL A 611 -10.53 14.82 -25.59
C VAL A 611 -10.87 13.99 -26.82
N GLU A 612 -9.97 13.08 -27.21
CA GLU A 612 -10.17 12.18 -28.36
C GLU A 612 -11.38 11.25 -28.15
N SER A 613 -11.79 10.58 -29.24
CA SER A 613 -12.78 9.49 -29.19
C SER A 613 -12.45 8.49 -28.08
N HIS A 614 -13.43 8.17 -27.25
CA HIS A 614 -13.34 7.21 -26.12
C HIS A 614 -12.26 7.52 -25.05
N ALA A 615 -11.51 8.62 -25.19
CA ALA A 615 -10.44 9.00 -24.28
C ALA A 615 -10.95 9.77 -23.06
N CYS A 616 -10.06 9.96 -22.10
CA CYS A 616 -10.30 10.81 -20.93
C CYS A 616 -9.17 11.83 -20.72
N LYS A 617 -9.42 12.75 -19.78
CA LYS A 617 -8.40 13.56 -19.10
C LYS A 617 -8.72 13.52 -17.61
N MET A 618 -7.71 13.29 -16.77
CA MET A 618 -7.89 13.13 -15.33
C MET A 618 -7.03 14.14 -14.57
N TYR A 619 -7.67 14.87 -13.66
CA TYR A 619 -7.08 15.98 -12.93
C TYR A 619 -7.31 15.84 -11.42
N VAL A 620 -6.38 16.35 -10.63
CA VAL A 620 -6.56 16.59 -9.19
C VAL A 620 -6.18 18.03 -8.86
N SER A 621 -7.01 18.72 -8.08
CA SER A 621 -6.67 20.03 -7.53
C SER A 621 -5.48 19.95 -6.57
N VAL A 622 -4.53 20.88 -6.65
CA VAL A 622 -3.37 20.97 -5.77
C VAL A 622 -3.30 22.34 -5.08
N GLU A 623 -2.56 22.41 -3.97
CA GLU A 623 -2.45 23.59 -3.09
C GLU A 623 -1.55 24.70 -3.64
#